data_AF-A0A816FG70-F1
#
_entry.id   AF-A0A816FG70-F1
#
_cell.length_a   1.000
_cell.length_b   1.000
_cell.length_c   1.000
_cell.angle_alpha   90.00
_cell.angle_beta   90.00
_cell.angle_gamma   90.00
#
_symmetry.space_group_name_H-M   'P 1'
#
loop_
_entity.id
_entity.type
_entity.pdbx_description
1 polymer ?
#
loop_
_entity_poly.entity_id
_entity_poly.type
_entity_poly.pdbx_seq_one_letter_code
_entity_poly.pdbx_strand_id
1 'polypeptide(L)'
;MDADSDMYEVDRNGFLESSYQVNDDISIPVYANVQLYPCSTCGRCFNPESLRKHQPVCKKTAQKQPRKVFDTGKQRATDSDVPYSATKETTQV
;
A
#
# COMPACT_ATOMS: atom_id res chain seq x y z
N MET A 1 3.80 -38.71 -23.22
CA MET A 1 3.71 -37.27 -23.57
C MET A 1 3.62 -36.62 -22.22
N ASP A 2 4.77 -36.45 -21.59
CA ASP A 2 4.87 -36.12 -20.18
C ASP A 2 6.10 -35.23 -19.99
N ALA A 3 5.99 -34.38 -18.96
CA ALA A 3 6.91 -33.36 -18.49
C ALA A 3 6.87 -32.03 -19.24
N ASP A 4 5.99 -31.16 -18.73
CA ASP A 4 6.26 -29.74 -18.49
C ASP A 4 7.76 -29.49 -18.35
N SER A 5 8.32 -28.80 -19.36
CA SER A 5 9.69 -28.37 -19.38
C SER A 5 9.83 -27.24 -18.35
N ASP A 6 10.26 -27.59 -17.14
CA ASP A 6 10.59 -26.69 -16.03
C ASP A 6 11.45 -25.52 -16.51
N MET A 7 10.81 -24.36 -16.69
CA MET A 7 11.40 -23.10 -17.14
C MET A 7 11.75 -22.22 -15.93
N TYR A 8 12.37 -22.78 -14.89
CA TYR A 8 12.84 -22.00 -13.73
C TYR A 8 14.09 -22.66 -13.15
N GLU A 9 15.27 -22.11 -13.45
CA GLU A 9 16.52 -22.56 -12.81
C GLU A 9 16.67 -21.88 -11.45
N VAL A 10 16.56 -22.66 -10.38
CA VAL A 10 16.78 -22.22 -8.99
C VAL A 10 18.23 -22.48 -8.58
N ASP A 11 18.91 -21.45 -8.09
CA ASP A 11 20.26 -21.55 -7.56
C ASP A 11 20.29 -22.01 -6.09
N ARG A 12 21.47 -22.44 -5.62
CA ARG A 12 21.68 -23.16 -4.35
C ARG A 12 21.33 -22.35 -3.08
N ASN A 13 21.08 -21.05 -3.24
CA ASN A 13 20.72 -20.12 -2.18
C ASN A 13 19.22 -19.72 -2.20
N GLY A 14 18.44 -20.22 -3.16
CA GLY A 14 16.98 -20.09 -3.19
C GLY A 14 16.47 -18.65 -3.36
N PHE A 15 17.26 -17.75 -3.94
CA PHE A 15 16.86 -16.38 -4.19
C PHE A 15 16.44 -16.26 -5.65
N LEU A 16 15.13 -16.11 -5.89
CA LEU A 16 14.56 -15.80 -7.20
C LEU A 16 15.20 -14.50 -7.73
N GLU A 17 16.29 -14.61 -8.48
CA GLU A 17 16.84 -13.46 -9.18
C GLU A 17 15.94 -13.17 -10.37
N SER A 18 14.96 -12.30 -10.14
CA SER A 18 14.20 -11.71 -11.23
C SER A 18 15.20 -10.95 -12.10
N SER A 19 15.57 -11.53 -13.26
CA SER A 19 16.36 -10.87 -14.27
C SER A 19 15.50 -9.79 -14.93
N TYR A 20 15.15 -8.74 -14.18
CA TYR A 20 14.84 -7.48 -14.81
C TYR A 20 16.13 -7.06 -15.53
N GLN A 21 16.19 -7.27 -16.85
CA GLN A 21 17.15 -6.58 -17.68
C GLN A 21 16.98 -5.07 -17.42
N VAL A 22 17.90 -4.51 -16.65
CA VAL A 22 18.05 -3.05 -16.55
C VAL A 22 18.58 -2.60 -17.90
N ASN A 23 17.70 -2.07 -18.75
CA ASN A 23 18.15 -1.46 -19.99
C ASN A 23 18.86 -0.15 -19.63
N ASP A 24 20.16 -0.06 -19.92
CA ASP A 24 21.01 1.12 -19.64
C ASP A 24 20.56 2.40 -20.41
N ASP A 25 19.67 2.26 -21.39
CA ASP A 25 19.06 3.35 -22.15
C ASP A 25 17.73 3.86 -21.54
N ILE A 26 17.26 3.28 -20.43
CA ILE A 26 16.13 3.87 -19.69
C ILE A 26 16.68 5.10 -18.97
N SER A 27 16.58 6.24 -19.65
CA SER A 27 16.59 7.58 -19.06
C SER A 27 15.40 7.70 -18.09
N ILE A 28 15.50 7.05 -16.92
CA ILE A 28 14.65 7.39 -15.79
C ILE A 28 15.04 8.82 -15.44
N PRO A 29 14.17 9.83 -15.61
CA PRO A 29 14.44 11.14 -15.05
C PRO A 29 14.60 10.88 -13.56
N VAL A 30 15.84 10.99 -13.06
CA VAL A 30 16.16 10.81 -11.65
C VAL A 30 15.18 11.71 -10.92
N TYR A 31 14.16 11.11 -10.31
CA TYR A 31 13.04 11.85 -9.75
C TYR A 31 13.67 12.86 -8.81
N ALA A 32 13.55 14.14 -9.18
CA ALA A 32 14.20 15.23 -8.48
C ALA A 32 13.94 15.04 -6.99
N ASN A 33 14.97 15.11 -6.16
CA ASN A 33 14.86 14.93 -4.71
C ASN A 33 13.84 15.94 -4.16
N VAL A 34 12.57 15.53 -4.09
CA VAL A 34 11.46 16.39 -3.70
C VAL A 34 11.64 16.62 -2.21
N GLN A 35 11.85 17.86 -1.82
CA GLN A 35 11.97 18.21 -0.41
C GLN A 35 10.65 17.90 0.30
N LEU A 36 10.73 17.07 1.34
CA LEU A 36 9.59 16.70 2.17
C LEU A 36 9.66 17.43 3.51
N TYR A 37 8.51 17.87 3.98
CA TYR A 37 8.35 18.65 5.19
C TYR A 37 7.35 17.94 6.13
N PRO A 38 7.66 17.81 7.42
CA PRO A 38 6.78 17.15 8.38
C PRO A 38 5.56 18.02 8.71
N CYS A 39 4.40 17.40 8.85
CA CYS A 39 3.20 18.06 9.38
C CYS A 39 3.31 18.26 10.89
N SER A 40 3.06 19.47 11.38
CA SER A 40 3.10 19.80 12.82
C SER A 40 2.04 19.08 13.68
N THR A 41 0.99 18.55 13.06
CA THR A 41 -0.10 17.87 13.78
C THR A 41 0.08 16.35 13.85
N CYS A 42 0.61 15.73 12.79
CA CYS A 42 0.69 14.26 12.70
C CYS A 42 2.08 13.70 12.38
N GLY A 43 3.10 14.54 12.17
CA GLY A 43 4.48 14.13 11.92
C GLY A 43 4.78 13.56 10.54
N ARG A 44 3.76 13.24 9.72
CA ARG A 44 3.96 12.71 8.35
C ARG A 44 4.60 13.75 7.43
N CYS A 45 5.50 13.30 6.56
CA CYS A 45 6.25 14.14 5.63
C CYS A 45 5.55 14.27 4.28
N PHE A 46 5.46 15.48 3.75
CA PHE A 46 4.80 15.79 2.48
C PHE A 46 5.62 16.78 1.65
N ASN A 47 5.46 16.76 0.33
CA ASN A 47 5.96 17.86 -0.51
C ASN A 47 5.20 19.18 -0.18
N PRO A 48 5.72 20.36 -0.57
CA PRO A 48 5.13 21.64 -0.19
C PRO A 48 3.65 21.81 -0.59
N GLU A 49 3.27 21.38 -1.79
CA GLU A 49 1.91 21.55 -2.32
C GLU A 49 0.91 20.61 -1.63
N SER A 50 1.32 19.37 -1.35
CA SER A 50 0.54 18.41 -0.57
C SER A 50 0.43 18.85 0.88
N LEU A 51 1.50 19.37 1.49
CA LEU A 51 1.48 19.84 2.88
C LEU A 51 0.48 20.99 3.07
N ARG A 52 0.45 21.94 2.13
CA ARG A 52 -0.49 23.07 2.12
C ARG A 52 -1.95 22.63 2.21
N LYS A 53 -2.31 21.55 1.48
CA LYS A 53 -3.67 20.97 1.52
C LYS A 53 -3.89 20.08 2.74
N HIS A 54 -2.86 19.35 3.16
CA HIS A 54 -2.91 18.42 4.27
C HIS A 54 -3.13 19.13 5.62
N GLN A 55 -2.39 20.21 5.89
CA GLN A 55 -2.36 20.88 7.20
C GLN A 55 -3.75 21.27 7.74
N PRO A 56 -4.62 21.98 6.98
CA PRO A 56 -5.95 22.35 7.49
C PRO A 56 -6.86 21.15 7.70
N VAL A 57 -6.76 20.09 6.87
CA VAL A 57 -7.57 18.88 7.01
C VAL A 57 -7.10 18.06 8.21
N CYS A 58 -5.80 17.83 8.32
CA CYS A 58 -5.19 17.08 9.41
C CYS A 58 -5.52 17.71 10.77
N LYS A 59 -5.43 19.04 10.89
CA LYS A 59 -5.81 19.75 12.12
C LYS A 59 -7.28 19.52 12.48
N LYS A 60 -8.19 19.65 11.51
CA LYS A 60 -9.63 19.39 11.72
C LYS A 60 -9.89 17.95 12.13
N THR A 61 -9.19 16.99 11.55
CA THR A 61 -9.35 15.57 11.87
C THR A 61 -8.79 15.24 13.26
N ALA A 62 -7.65 15.81 13.63
CA ALA A 62 -7.03 15.59 14.94
C ALA A 62 -7.85 16.16 16.11
N GLN A 63 -8.61 17.23 15.87
CA GLN A 63 -9.51 17.82 16.86
C GLN A 63 -10.85 17.08 17.01
N LYS A 64 -11.19 16.21 16.05
CA LYS A 64 -12.44 15.45 16.08
C LYS A 64 -12.22 14.11 16.75
N GLN A 65 -13.28 13.60 17.38
CA GLN A 65 -13.29 12.23 17.89
C GLN A 65 -13.03 11.24 16.75
N PRO A 66 -12.30 10.14 17.01
CA PRO A 66 -12.03 9.13 16.01
C PRO A 66 -13.36 8.62 15.43
N ARG A 67 -13.41 8.48 14.10
CA ARG A 67 -14.58 7.89 13.44
C ARG A 67 -14.77 6.46 13.94
N LYS A 68 -16.03 6.02 13.99
CA LYS A 68 -16.38 4.64 14.31
C LYS A 68 -15.61 3.70 13.38
N VAL A 69 -15.11 2.59 13.94
CA VAL A 69 -14.41 1.56 13.19
C VAL A 69 -15.29 1.13 12.03
N PHE A 70 -14.70 1.17 10.84
CA PHE A 70 -15.37 0.77 9.62
C PHE A 70 -15.25 -0.73 9.46
N ASP A 71 -16.38 -1.41 9.55
CA ASP A 71 -16.42 -2.86 9.42
C ASP A 71 -16.58 -3.25 7.95
N THR A 72 -15.48 -3.71 7.36
CA THR A 72 -15.43 -4.15 5.96
C THR A 72 -16.29 -5.39 5.71
N GLY A 73 -16.39 -6.30 6.69
CA GLY A 73 -17.25 -7.48 6.59
C GLY A 73 -18.71 -7.07 6.49
N LYS A 74 -19.12 -6.09 7.30
CA LYS A 74 -20.51 -5.60 7.31
C LYS A 74 -20.87 -4.94 5.99
N GLN A 75 -19.94 -4.18 5.42
CA GLN A 75 -20.15 -3.57 4.11
C GLN A 75 -20.21 -4.59 2.97
N ARG A 76 -19.35 -5.61 2.97
CA ARG A 76 -19.40 -6.64 1.93
C ARG A 76 -20.69 -7.46 1.98
N ALA A 77 -21.17 -7.75 3.19
CA ALA A 77 -22.43 -8.45 3.39
C ALA A 77 -23.68 -7.62 3.04
N THR A 78 -23.58 -6.28 2.91
CA THR A 78 -24.70 -5.49 2.41
C THR A 78 -24.82 -5.57 0.90
N ASP A 79 -23.71 -5.76 0.20
CA ASP A 79 -23.62 -5.72 -1.26
C ASP A 79 -23.61 -7.13 -1.89
N SER A 80 -23.68 -8.18 -1.08
CA SER A 80 -23.65 -9.58 -1.51
C SER A 80 -24.54 -10.44 -0.63
N ASP A 81 -25.11 -11.52 -1.17
CA ASP A 81 -25.89 -12.54 -0.42
C ASP A 81 -25.03 -13.38 0.55
N VAL A 82 -23.86 -12.88 0.94
CA VAL A 82 -22.96 -13.54 1.89
C VAL A 82 -23.30 -13.05 3.30
N PRO A 83 -23.67 -13.95 4.23
CA PRO A 83 -24.01 -13.54 5.58
C PRO A 83 -22.79 -12.93 6.29
N TYR A 84 -22.98 -11.76 6.91
CA TYR A 84 -21.94 -11.01 7.64
C TYR A 84 -21.14 -11.89 8.62
N SER A 85 -21.79 -12.86 9.26
CA SER A 85 -21.18 -13.81 10.19
C SER A 85 -20.07 -14.67 9.58
N ALA A 86 -20.02 -14.85 8.26
CA ALA A 86 -18.98 -15.62 7.57
C ALA A 86 -17.69 -14.81 7.31
N THR A 87 -17.72 -13.47 7.46
CA THR A 87 -16.60 -12.59 7.08
C THR A 87 -15.68 -12.18 8.24
N LYS A 88 -16.00 -12.58 9.47
CA LYS A 88 -15.31 -12.13 10.71
C LYS A 88 -14.20 -13.06 11.22
N GLU A 89 -13.86 -14.14 10.51
CA GLU A 89 -13.01 -15.22 11.06
C GLU A 89 -11.50 -15.11 10.80
N THR A 90 -10.95 -13.97 10.34
CA THR A 90 -9.50 -13.86 10.16
C THR A 90 -9.00 -12.46 10.43
N THR A 91 -8.54 -12.20 11.65
CA THR A 91 -7.35 -11.38 11.99
C THR A 91 -7.17 -11.46 13.52
N GLN A 92 -6.44 -12.48 13.99
CA GLN A 92 -5.66 -12.42 15.22
C GLN A 92 -4.20 -12.59 14.80
N VAL A 93 -3.41 -11.53 15.00
CA VAL A 93 -1.95 -11.55 15.07
C VAL A 93 -1.56 -10.91 16.39
#